data_AF-A0A1F9ZGJ3-F1
#
_entry.id   AF-A0A1F9ZGJ3-F1
#
_cell.length_a   1.000
_cell.length_b   1.000
_cell.length_c   1.000
_cell.angle_alpha   90.00
_cell.angle_beta   90.00
_cell.angle_gamma   90.00
#
_symmetry.space_group_name_H-M   'P 1'
#
loop_
_entity.id
_entity.type
_entity.pdbx_description
1 polymer ?
#
loop_
_entity_poly.entity_id
_entity_poly.type
_entity_poly.pdbx_seq_one_letter_code
_entity_poly.pdbx_strand_id
1 'polypeptide(L)'
;MDLRRPWPFALLVLVAHALSRFLGVATHEVLGHTAVAFALGGSAYGVYVSPGSGFTYVYLPNTLPAAGVVAMQAAGIAVESLLGLLIWWRTRRSPSFAWRAFGLVAASVLIVYSLVYMAAGAFDFFPGDTWAIVTVLGTPLLAAGFLVAGGVWTLLVGTLLSLDVARLFQDAGPDLRRDSLMLILFWIVPAPLAFLPGFSAQGLLAGSILAYMAVFAAVLVAVAAVLLYVDLLPKAPLPPARGVSWRSVAAAALPFVLILPVWLGVFGVSADEARGVLLETPPLPAEQAWLGPLAVNLEVRVAPDFNVTLVWRFRGTFAPRTPLEAQVTASFEGRMDRTLYNGLAVTYVGYAMNESSWIIVETDIRPSETVWSAGQEYRAARVVELAPSPYNRHTFITTLANGTTLLTVRDPFMSRGAGPTEGWLDSLRVVWESPLVPFAYPTSGGTGATRVTSSNYVVWQSYNRFQAPETYGVLFG
;
A
#
# COMPACT_ATOMS: atom_id res chain seq x y z
N MET A 1 -25.32 33.28 17.58
CA MET A 1 -24.26 32.54 18.31
C MET A 1 -23.00 33.38 18.34
N ASP A 2 -22.46 33.70 19.52
CA ASP A 2 -21.23 34.49 19.63
C ASP A 2 -20.02 33.55 19.61
N LEU A 3 -19.26 33.54 18.50
CA LEU A 3 -18.08 32.68 18.33
C LEU A 3 -16.90 33.06 19.23
N ARG A 4 -17.01 34.17 19.96
CA ARG A 4 -16.00 34.56 20.94
C ARG A 4 -16.26 33.93 22.31
N ARG A 5 -17.30 33.10 22.44
CA ARG A 5 -17.57 32.26 23.60
C ARG A 5 -16.87 30.90 23.45
N PRO A 6 -16.55 30.20 24.55
CA PRO A 6 -15.81 28.95 24.52
C PRO A 6 -16.51 27.83 23.72
N TRP A 7 -17.78 27.53 24.03
CA TRP A 7 -18.49 26.41 23.40
C TRP A 7 -18.80 26.61 21.91
N PRO A 8 -19.18 27.80 21.40
CA PRO A 8 -19.36 28.02 19.97
C PRO A 8 -18.05 27.97 19.20
N PHE A 9 -16.97 28.48 19.80
CA PHE A 9 -15.65 28.43 19.21
C PHE A 9 -15.16 26.99 19.10
N ALA A 10 -15.27 26.20 20.17
CA ALA A 10 -14.89 24.79 20.17
C ALA A 10 -15.69 23.98 19.14
N LEU A 11 -17.00 24.21 19.00
CA LEU A 11 -17.81 23.56 17.98
C LEU A 11 -17.35 23.92 16.57
N LEU A 12 -17.07 25.20 16.32
CA LEU A 12 -16.51 25.65 15.04
C LEU A 12 -15.17 24.96 14.76
N VAL A 13 -14.28 24.90 15.75
CA VAL A 13 -12.98 24.23 15.62
C VAL A 13 -13.14 22.76 15.26
N LEU A 14 -14.04 22.02 15.93
CA LEU A 14 -14.31 20.60 15.62
C LEU A 14 -14.79 20.41 14.18
N VAL A 15 -15.81 21.17 13.77
CA VAL A 15 -16.42 21.06 12.43
C VAL A 15 -15.39 21.47 11.36
N ALA A 16 -14.69 22.59 11.56
CA ALA A 16 -13.65 23.04 10.64
C ALA A 16 -12.50 22.02 10.55
N HIS A 17 -12.12 21.41 11.66
CA HIS A 17 -11.03 20.45 11.73
C HIS A 17 -11.34 19.21 10.90
N ALA A 18 -12.48 18.57 11.14
CA ALA A 18 -12.82 17.34 10.42
C ALA A 18 -13.05 17.59 8.91
N LEU A 19 -13.49 18.80 8.51
CA LEU A 19 -13.68 19.15 7.10
C LEU A 19 -12.33 19.36 6.44
N SER A 20 -11.44 20.05 7.15
CA SER A 20 -10.07 20.27 6.70
C SER A 20 -9.29 18.96 6.62
N ARG A 21 -9.60 17.95 7.45
CA ARG A 21 -9.00 16.61 7.35
C ARG A 21 -9.40 15.89 6.07
N PHE A 22 -10.69 15.89 5.71
CA PHE A 22 -11.13 15.37 4.41
C PHE A 22 -10.44 16.08 3.25
N LEU A 23 -10.42 17.42 3.28
CA LEU A 23 -9.76 18.21 2.25
C LEU A 23 -8.25 17.93 2.19
N GLY A 24 -7.60 17.78 3.35
CA GLY A 24 -6.18 17.50 3.47
C GLY A 24 -5.82 16.16 2.86
N VAL A 25 -6.46 15.08 3.30
CA VAL A 25 -6.19 13.74 2.75
C VAL A 25 -6.55 13.67 1.27
N ALA A 26 -7.69 14.23 0.83
CA ALA A 26 -8.02 14.27 -0.59
C ALA A 26 -6.97 15.04 -1.41
N THR A 27 -6.49 16.17 -0.89
CA THR A 27 -5.44 16.96 -1.55
C THR A 27 -4.12 16.19 -1.58
N HIS A 28 -3.75 15.53 -0.48
CA HIS A 28 -2.53 14.76 -0.35
C HIS A 28 -2.47 13.60 -1.36
N GLU A 29 -3.52 12.79 -1.38
CA GLU A 29 -3.61 11.60 -2.23
C GLU A 29 -3.87 11.92 -3.71
N VAL A 30 -4.87 12.77 -3.97
CA VAL A 30 -5.36 13.02 -5.33
C VAL A 30 -4.61 14.16 -6.01
N LEU A 31 -4.33 15.26 -5.31
CA LEU A 31 -3.62 16.39 -5.92
C LEU A 31 -2.09 16.28 -5.75
N GLY A 32 -1.63 15.61 -4.70
CA GLY A 32 -0.22 15.31 -4.47
C GLY A 32 0.24 14.11 -5.29
N HIS A 33 0.04 12.90 -4.76
CA HIS A 33 0.60 11.68 -5.35
C HIS A 33 0.08 11.40 -6.75
N THR A 34 -1.23 11.43 -6.96
CA THR A 34 -1.82 11.10 -8.27
C THR A 34 -1.34 12.06 -9.37
N ALA A 35 -1.42 13.37 -9.15
CA ALA A 35 -1.01 14.35 -10.16
C ALA A 35 0.49 14.28 -10.47
N VAL A 36 1.34 14.07 -9.46
CA VAL A 36 2.78 13.95 -9.66
C VAL A 36 3.16 12.61 -10.30
N ALA A 37 2.46 11.52 -9.99
CA ALA A 37 2.65 10.24 -10.67
C ALA A 37 2.41 10.38 -12.17
N PHE A 38 1.31 11.03 -12.58
CA PHE A 38 1.06 11.31 -14.00
C PHE A 38 2.12 12.22 -14.62
N ALA A 39 2.55 13.27 -13.92
CA ALA A 39 3.59 14.18 -14.41
C ALA A 39 4.96 13.49 -14.62
N LEU A 40 5.22 12.41 -13.88
CA LEU A 40 6.44 11.58 -14.00
C LEU A 40 6.29 10.45 -15.03
N GLY A 41 5.22 10.43 -15.82
CA GLY A 41 4.95 9.40 -16.83
C GLY A 41 4.45 8.08 -16.24
N GLY A 42 4.01 8.09 -14.98
CA GLY A 42 3.37 6.98 -14.30
C GLY A 42 1.84 7.00 -14.41
N SER A 43 1.20 6.26 -13.51
CA SER A 43 -0.24 6.06 -13.46
C SER A 43 -0.72 6.00 -12.01
N ALA A 44 -1.97 6.37 -11.76
CA ALA A 44 -2.60 6.25 -10.45
C ALA A 44 -3.94 5.53 -10.63
N TYR A 45 -4.03 4.31 -10.09
CA TYR A 45 -5.09 3.36 -10.46
C TYR A 45 -6.05 3.03 -9.33
N GLY A 46 -5.71 3.33 -8.09
CA GLY A 46 -6.63 3.16 -6.95
C GLY A 46 -6.43 4.24 -5.91
N VAL A 47 -7.52 4.69 -5.28
CA VAL A 47 -7.46 5.70 -4.24
C VAL A 47 -8.45 5.40 -3.12
N TYR A 48 -8.01 5.63 -1.89
CA TYR A 48 -8.83 5.63 -0.69
C TYR A 48 -8.60 6.93 0.07
N VAL A 49 -9.68 7.60 0.45
CA VAL A 49 -9.64 8.85 1.22
C VAL A 49 -10.56 8.76 2.41
N SER A 50 -10.03 9.10 3.57
CA SER A 50 -10.78 9.24 4.80
C SER A 50 -10.27 10.42 5.64
N PRO A 51 -11.02 10.91 6.64
CA PRO A 51 -10.53 11.96 7.55
C PRO A 51 -9.30 11.54 8.33
N GLY A 52 -9.08 10.23 8.47
CA GLY A 52 -8.05 9.68 9.30
C GLY A 52 -6.80 9.25 8.54
N SER A 53 -7.00 8.69 7.37
CA SER A 53 -5.98 8.08 6.53
C SER A 53 -6.39 8.16 5.06
N GLY A 54 -5.40 8.13 4.19
CA GLY A 54 -5.59 7.93 2.76
C GLY A 54 -4.47 7.04 2.24
N PHE A 55 -4.68 6.53 1.05
CA PHE A 55 -3.60 5.97 0.24
C PHE A 55 -3.98 6.00 -1.23
N THR A 56 -2.97 6.09 -2.07
CA THR A 56 -3.10 6.02 -3.52
C THR A 56 -2.19 4.93 -4.05
N TYR A 57 -2.73 4.01 -4.84
CA TYR A 57 -1.92 3.07 -5.60
C TYR A 57 -1.45 3.72 -6.89
N VAL A 58 -0.13 3.89 -6.98
CA VAL A 58 0.55 4.48 -8.11
C VAL A 58 1.50 3.48 -8.75
N TYR A 59 1.62 3.57 -10.07
CA TYR A 59 2.67 2.92 -10.84
C TYR A 59 3.64 3.99 -11.34
N LEU A 60 4.93 3.80 -11.10
CA LEU A 60 6.00 4.61 -11.67
C LEU A 60 6.84 3.76 -12.62
N PRO A 61 7.29 4.29 -13.77
CA PRO A 61 8.14 3.54 -14.69
C PRO A 61 9.44 3.09 -14.03
N ASN A 62 9.89 1.86 -14.30
CA ASN A 62 11.15 1.31 -13.76
C ASN A 62 12.40 2.08 -14.22
N THR A 63 12.28 2.91 -15.25
CA THR A 63 13.35 3.79 -15.76
C THR A 63 13.46 5.11 -14.98
N LEU A 64 12.52 5.39 -14.08
CA LEU A 64 12.49 6.63 -13.33
C LEU A 64 13.64 6.66 -12.31
N PRO A 65 14.46 7.73 -12.25
CA PRO A 65 15.51 7.83 -11.25
C PRO A 65 14.91 7.94 -9.84
N ALA A 66 15.69 7.58 -8.82
CA ALA A 66 15.29 7.66 -7.42
C ALA A 66 14.73 9.06 -7.04
N ALA A 67 15.28 10.13 -7.61
CA ALA A 67 14.79 11.49 -7.39
C ALA A 67 13.32 11.70 -7.83
N GLY A 68 12.87 11.04 -8.91
CA GLY A 68 11.48 11.07 -9.34
C GLY A 68 10.56 10.34 -8.37
N VAL A 69 10.99 9.18 -7.84
CA VAL A 69 10.25 8.46 -6.79
C VAL A 69 10.15 9.31 -5.53
N VAL A 70 11.25 9.94 -5.10
CA VAL A 70 11.27 10.85 -3.95
C VAL A 70 10.34 12.05 -4.17
N ALA A 71 10.32 12.63 -5.37
CA ALA A 71 9.42 13.73 -5.70
C ALA A 71 7.94 13.31 -5.60
N MET A 72 7.59 12.10 -6.08
CA MET A 72 6.23 11.56 -5.96
C MET A 72 5.85 11.33 -4.49
N GLN A 73 6.74 10.75 -3.68
CA GLN A 73 6.48 10.53 -2.25
C GLN A 73 6.37 11.85 -1.47
N ALA A 74 7.20 12.85 -1.77
CA ALA A 74 7.12 14.16 -1.11
C ALA A 74 5.92 15.01 -1.56
N ALA A 75 5.28 14.66 -2.69
CA ALA A 75 4.24 15.47 -3.32
C ALA A 75 3.01 15.66 -2.43
N GLY A 76 2.56 14.61 -1.73
CA GLY A 76 1.42 14.68 -0.81
C GLY A 76 1.60 15.78 0.23
N ILE A 77 2.68 15.68 1.00
CA ILE A 77 3.05 16.65 2.05
C ILE A 77 3.20 18.07 1.48
N ALA A 78 3.88 18.21 0.34
CA ALA A 78 4.16 19.51 -0.26
C ALA A 78 2.89 20.21 -0.78
N VAL A 79 2.02 19.49 -1.50
CA VAL A 79 0.79 20.05 -2.05
C VAL A 79 -0.22 20.37 -0.95
N GLU A 80 -0.34 19.49 0.06
CA GLU A 80 -1.17 19.74 1.23
C GLU A 80 -0.73 21.00 1.99
N SER A 81 0.57 21.12 2.27
CA SER A 81 1.16 22.29 2.94
C SER A 81 0.97 23.58 2.13
N LEU A 82 1.16 23.52 0.82
CA LEU A 82 0.95 24.66 -0.07
C LEU A 82 -0.51 25.12 -0.06
N LEU A 83 -1.46 24.19 -0.13
CA LEU A 83 -2.89 24.51 -0.04
C LEU A 83 -3.22 25.13 1.32
N GLY A 84 -2.66 24.59 2.41
CA GLY A 84 -2.79 25.15 3.75
C GLY A 84 -2.30 26.59 3.83
N LEU A 85 -1.13 26.89 3.28
CA LEU A 85 -0.57 28.24 3.21
C LEU A 85 -1.47 29.19 2.40
N LEU A 86 -1.99 28.74 1.27
CA LEU A 86 -2.91 29.52 0.43
C LEU A 86 -4.22 29.84 1.16
N ILE A 87 -4.81 28.85 1.82
CA ILE A 87 -6.04 29.03 2.61
C ILE A 87 -5.78 29.98 3.77
N TRP A 88 -4.71 29.80 4.53
CA TRP A 88 -4.34 30.68 5.63
C TRP A 88 -4.15 32.13 5.16
N TRP A 89 -3.39 32.33 4.09
CA TRP A 89 -3.12 33.64 3.51
C TRP A 89 -4.38 34.35 3.01
N ARG A 90 -5.31 33.59 2.41
CA ARG A 90 -6.57 34.13 1.91
C ARG A 90 -7.54 34.48 3.03
N THR A 91 -7.63 33.62 4.04
CA THR A 91 -8.59 33.72 5.15
C THR A 91 -8.20 34.78 6.17
N ARG A 92 -6.91 34.95 6.48
CA ARG A 92 -6.41 35.95 7.45
C ARG A 92 -6.84 37.39 7.14
N ARG A 93 -7.10 37.72 5.88
CA ARG A 93 -7.52 39.05 5.41
C ARG A 93 -9.04 39.25 5.41
N SER A 94 -9.81 38.22 5.73
CA SER A 94 -11.26 38.31 5.65
C SER A 94 -11.84 39.14 6.80
N PRO A 95 -12.85 39.98 6.53
CA PRO A 95 -13.57 40.67 7.59
C PRO A 95 -14.38 39.71 8.47
N SER A 96 -14.67 38.50 7.98
CA SER A 96 -15.44 37.49 8.73
C SER A 96 -14.58 36.81 9.79
N PHE A 97 -15.02 36.87 11.05
CA PHE A 97 -14.43 36.11 12.16
C PHE A 97 -14.45 34.61 11.87
N ALA A 98 -15.60 34.07 11.44
CA ALA A 98 -15.78 32.65 11.18
C ALA A 98 -14.84 32.14 10.07
N TRP A 99 -14.63 32.94 9.03
CA TRP A 99 -13.72 32.58 7.93
C TRP A 99 -12.25 32.63 8.33
N ARG A 100 -11.86 33.61 9.15
CA ARG A 100 -10.50 33.67 9.74
C ARG A 100 -10.26 32.46 10.65
N ALA A 101 -11.20 32.14 11.54
CA ALA A 101 -11.11 30.98 12.42
C ALA A 101 -11.05 29.66 11.64
N PHE A 102 -11.90 29.48 10.62
CA PHE A 102 -11.85 28.33 9.72
C PHE A 102 -10.48 28.20 9.07
N GLY A 103 -9.94 29.30 8.53
CA GLY A 103 -8.64 29.32 7.90
C GLY A 103 -7.48 28.93 8.82
N LEU A 104 -7.53 29.33 10.09
CA LEU A 104 -6.54 28.93 11.09
C LEU A 104 -6.62 27.43 11.41
N VAL A 105 -7.83 26.87 11.51
CA VAL A 105 -8.02 25.43 11.71
C VAL A 105 -7.61 24.64 10.46
N ALA A 106 -7.93 25.13 9.27
CA ALA A 106 -7.48 24.51 8.03
C ALA A 106 -5.95 24.54 7.92
N ALA A 107 -5.30 25.64 8.30
CA ALA A 107 -3.85 25.74 8.33
C ALA A 107 -3.20 24.79 9.33
N SER A 108 -3.81 24.56 10.51
CA SER A 108 -3.27 23.60 11.46
C SER A 108 -3.34 22.16 10.92
N VAL A 109 -4.43 21.81 10.24
CA VAL A 109 -4.53 20.49 9.60
C VAL A 109 -3.57 20.35 8.43
N LEU A 110 -3.60 21.28 7.47
CA LEU A 110 -2.91 21.14 6.19
C LEU A 110 -1.41 21.44 6.24
N ILE A 111 -0.94 22.13 7.28
CA ILE A 111 0.49 22.47 7.42
C ILE A 111 1.07 21.76 8.64
N VAL A 112 0.52 22.03 9.83
CA VAL A 112 1.12 21.53 11.07
C VAL A 112 1.05 20.00 11.11
N TYR A 113 -0.08 19.39 10.73
CA TYR A 113 -0.16 17.92 10.77
C TYR A 113 0.63 17.27 9.65
N SER A 114 0.74 17.88 8.47
CA SER A 114 1.62 17.39 7.40
C SER A 114 3.09 17.44 7.81
N LEU A 115 3.52 18.45 8.58
CA LEU A 115 4.87 18.54 9.12
C LEU A 115 5.12 17.55 10.27
N VAL A 116 4.12 17.31 11.13
CA VAL A 116 4.19 16.25 12.14
C VAL A 116 4.25 14.88 11.48
N TYR A 117 3.45 14.66 10.43
CA TYR A 117 3.49 13.45 9.61
C TYR A 117 4.85 13.28 8.93
N MET A 118 5.43 14.36 8.38
CA MET A 118 6.79 14.33 7.83
C MET A 118 7.82 13.85 8.86
N ALA A 119 7.74 14.37 10.09
CA ALA A 119 8.66 14.05 11.18
C ALA A 119 8.49 12.62 11.73
N ALA A 120 7.25 12.22 12.05
CA ALA A 120 6.94 10.92 12.62
C ALA A 120 6.96 9.80 11.56
N GLY A 121 6.53 10.12 10.34
CA GLY A 121 6.43 9.23 9.18
C GLY A 121 7.76 8.71 8.66
N ALA A 122 8.87 9.23 9.19
CA ALA A 122 10.22 8.93 8.75
C ALA A 122 10.81 7.67 9.41
N PHE A 123 10.07 7.03 10.31
CA PHE A 123 10.52 5.87 11.08
C PHE A 123 9.68 4.63 10.77
N ASP A 124 10.27 3.45 10.96
CA ASP A 124 9.70 2.14 10.65
C ASP A 124 8.45 1.78 11.49
N PHE A 125 8.36 2.27 12.73
CA PHE A 125 7.20 2.06 13.60
C PHE A 125 5.98 2.92 13.23
N PHE A 126 6.16 3.91 12.36
CA PHE A 126 5.08 4.72 11.78
C PHE A 126 5.43 5.05 10.32
N PRO A 127 5.44 4.05 9.42
CA PRO A 127 5.98 4.22 8.08
C PRO A 127 5.03 5.06 7.23
N GLY A 128 5.49 6.24 6.82
CA GLY A 128 4.80 7.13 5.87
C GLY A 128 5.65 7.43 4.63
N ASP A 129 5.30 8.49 3.90
CA ASP A 129 6.02 8.91 2.70
C ASP A 129 7.51 9.16 2.95
N THR A 130 7.84 9.75 4.10
CA THR A 130 9.23 10.05 4.45
C THR A 130 10.03 8.80 4.76
N TRP A 131 9.42 7.74 5.32
CA TRP A 131 10.05 6.43 5.44
C TRP A 131 10.29 5.79 4.05
N ALA A 132 9.34 5.93 3.13
CA ALA A 132 9.52 5.46 1.76
C ALA A 132 10.68 6.20 1.07
N ILE A 133 10.83 7.51 1.29
CA ILE A 133 11.98 8.31 0.81
C ILE A 133 13.30 7.80 1.41
N VAL A 134 13.35 7.59 2.73
CA VAL A 134 14.54 7.07 3.43
C VAL A 134 14.96 5.71 2.84
N THR A 135 13.98 4.85 2.56
CA THR A 135 14.19 3.52 1.97
C THR A 135 14.71 3.60 0.55
N VAL A 136 14.08 4.42 -0.31
CA VAL A 136 14.47 4.60 -1.72
C VAL A 136 15.89 5.17 -1.84
N LEU A 137 16.26 6.10 -0.96
CA LEU A 137 17.60 6.71 -0.94
C LEU A 137 18.64 5.88 -0.18
N GLY A 138 18.25 4.78 0.48
CA GLY A 138 19.16 3.93 1.25
C GLY A 138 19.94 4.67 2.34
N THR A 139 19.39 5.76 2.89
CA THR A 139 20.12 6.65 3.83
C THR A 139 19.34 6.80 5.15
N PRO A 140 19.54 5.90 6.13
CA PRO A 140 18.80 5.92 7.39
C PRO A 140 18.94 7.22 8.19
N LEU A 141 20.09 7.91 8.06
CA LEU A 141 20.32 9.22 8.71
C LEU A 141 19.34 10.32 8.26
N LEU A 142 18.72 10.19 7.09
CA LEU A 142 17.70 11.13 6.62
C LEU A 142 16.45 11.14 7.51
N ALA A 143 16.16 10.04 8.22
CA ALA A 143 15.03 10.00 9.16
C ALA A 143 15.17 11.05 10.27
N ALA A 144 16.39 11.20 10.81
CA ALA A 144 16.69 12.26 11.78
C ALA A 144 16.57 13.66 11.17
N GLY A 145 16.93 13.81 9.89
CA GLY A 145 16.75 15.06 9.14
C GLY A 145 15.27 15.46 9.03
N PHE A 146 14.39 14.52 8.68
CA PHE A 146 12.95 14.75 8.63
C PHE A 146 12.36 15.06 10.01
N LEU A 147 12.81 14.36 11.06
CA LEU A 147 12.41 14.63 12.44
C LEU A 147 12.74 16.07 12.85
N VAL A 148 13.99 16.50 12.61
CA VAL A 148 14.46 17.86 12.97
C VAL A 148 13.72 18.91 12.15
N ALA A 149 13.68 18.75 10.82
CA ALA A 149 13.02 19.71 9.95
C ALA A 149 11.52 19.81 10.25
N GLY A 150 10.82 18.68 10.32
CA GLY A 150 9.39 18.65 10.60
C GLY A 150 9.06 19.15 12.00
N GLY A 151 9.85 18.80 13.01
CA GLY A 151 9.68 19.30 14.37
C GLY A 151 9.89 20.82 14.48
N VAL A 152 10.97 21.35 13.91
CA VAL A 152 11.27 22.79 13.94
C VAL A 152 10.20 23.59 13.20
N TRP A 153 9.81 23.16 11.99
CA TRP A 153 8.77 23.85 11.23
C TRP A 153 7.39 23.72 11.89
N THR A 154 7.07 22.58 12.50
CA THR A 154 5.85 22.39 13.30
C THR A 154 5.78 23.41 14.43
N LEU A 155 6.85 23.58 15.21
CA LEU A 155 6.91 24.54 16.30
C LEU A 155 6.81 25.98 15.80
N LEU A 156 7.52 26.31 14.72
CA LEU A 156 7.50 27.65 14.13
C LEU A 156 6.09 28.01 13.63
N VAL A 157 5.51 27.17 12.77
CA VAL A 157 4.17 27.41 12.20
C VAL A 157 3.11 27.37 13.31
N GLY A 158 3.19 26.42 14.24
CA GLY A 158 2.28 26.33 15.39
C GLY A 158 2.31 27.59 16.25
N THR A 159 3.49 28.19 16.46
CA THR A 159 3.64 29.46 17.17
C THR A 159 2.99 30.60 16.38
N LEU A 160 3.23 30.69 15.07
CA LEU A 160 2.63 31.73 14.22
C LEU A 160 1.10 31.64 14.18
N LEU A 161 0.54 30.42 14.05
CA LEU A 161 -0.90 30.20 14.12
C LEU A 161 -1.46 30.57 15.49
N SER A 162 -0.75 30.24 16.57
CA SER A 162 -1.16 30.60 17.94
C SER A 162 -1.23 32.12 18.14
N LEU A 163 -0.27 32.86 17.58
CA LEU A 163 -0.29 34.32 17.59
C LEU A 163 -1.47 34.88 16.79
N ASP A 164 -1.81 34.29 15.64
CA ASP A 164 -2.96 34.71 14.86
C ASP A 164 -4.31 34.33 15.50
N VAL A 165 -4.37 33.20 16.24
CA VAL A 165 -5.52 32.86 17.09
C VAL A 165 -5.69 33.91 18.19
N ALA A 166 -4.63 34.32 18.87
CA ALA A 166 -4.71 35.40 19.86
C ALA A 166 -5.19 36.73 19.24
N ARG A 167 -4.71 37.07 18.03
CA ARG A 167 -5.16 38.24 17.27
C ARG A 167 -6.64 38.19 16.89
N LEU A 168 -7.21 37.00 16.72
CA LEU A 168 -8.63 36.81 16.43
C LEU A 168 -9.55 37.41 17.52
N PHE A 169 -9.06 37.49 18.77
CA PHE A 169 -9.84 37.92 19.93
C PHE A 169 -9.47 39.32 20.46
N GLN A 170 -8.47 39.99 19.88
CA GLN A 170 -7.95 41.29 20.35
C GLN A 170 -9.02 42.40 20.47
N ASP A 171 -10.05 42.38 19.61
CA ASP A 171 -11.16 43.34 19.65
C ASP A 171 -12.03 43.25 20.93
N ALA A 172 -11.83 42.23 21.75
CA ALA A 172 -12.59 42.00 22.98
C ALA A 172 -11.92 42.53 24.26
N GLY A 173 -10.76 43.20 24.14
CA GLY A 173 -9.97 43.73 25.25
C GLY A 173 -8.96 42.72 25.81
N PRO A 174 -7.95 43.16 26.60
CA PRO A 174 -6.93 42.29 27.15
C PRO A 174 -7.49 41.41 28.29
N ASP A 175 -7.82 40.16 27.98
CA ASP A 175 -8.18 39.13 28.96
C ASP A 175 -7.33 37.88 28.72
N LEU A 176 -6.15 37.85 29.35
CA LEU A 176 -5.18 36.76 29.22
C LEU A 176 -5.79 35.40 29.59
N ARG A 177 -6.72 35.35 30.54
CA ARG A 177 -7.37 34.10 30.97
C ARG A 177 -8.24 33.55 29.85
N ARG A 178 -9.01 34.41 29.20
CA ARG A 178 -9.85 34.03 28.07
C ARG A 178 -9.05 33.71 26.82
N ASP A 179 -8.04 34.51 26.49
CA ASP A 179 -7.19 34.26 25.32
C ASP A 179 -6.45 32.92 25.46
N SER A 180 -5.91 32.63 26.65
CA SER A 180 -5.30 31.34 26.97
C SER A 180 -6.29 30.19 26.83
N LEU A 181 -7.51 30.35 27.34
CA LEU A 181 -8.57 29.35 27.20
C LEU A 181 -8.95 29.10 25.73
N MET A 182 -9.11 30.15 24.91
CA MET A 182 -9.42 29.98 23.49
C MET A 182 -8.28 29.29 22.74
N LEU A 183 -7.03 29.62 23.08
CA LEU A 183 -5.86 28.94 22.51
C LEU A 183 -5.80 27.47 22.92
N ILE A 184 -6.09 27.15 24.19
CA ILE A 184 -6.23 25.78 24.68
C ILE A 184 -7.32 25.05 23.90
N LEU A 185 -8.49 25.66 23.71
CA LEU A 185 -9.58 25.05 22.95
C LEU A 185 -9.20 24.83 21.49
N PHE A 186 -8.48 25.76 20.87
CA PHE A 186 -8.02 25.62 19.49
C PHE A 186 -7.12 24.40 19.29
N TRP A 187 -6.21 24.11 20.23
CA TRP A 187 -5.26 23.01 20.12
C TRP A 187 -5.76 21.68 20.71
N ILE A 188 -6.42 21.71 21.86
CA ILE A 188 -6.81 20.48 22.59
C ILE A 188 -8.09 19.86 22.03
N VAL A 189 -9.10 20.67 21.66
CA VAL A 189 -10.37 20.14 21.16
C VAL A 189 -10.21 19.25 19.92
N PRO A 190 -9.37 19.57 18.92
CA PRO A 190 -9.17 18.70 17.77
C PRO A 190 -8.18 17.55 18.01
N ALA A 191 -7.33 17.61 19.05
CA ALA A 191 -6.31 16.58 19.30
C ALA A 191 -6.87 15.14 19.32
N PRO A 192 -8.02 14.84 19.93
CA PRO A 192 -8.61 13.50 19.88
C PRO A 192 -8.89 13.03 18.45
N LEU A 193 -9.47 13.90 17.61
CA LEU A 193 -9.76 13.62 16.20
C LEU A 193 -8.47 13.44 15.37
N ALA A 194 -7.40 14.12 15.76
CA ALA A 194 -6.09 14.01 15.13
C ALA A 194 -5.40 12.67 15.41
N PHE A 195 -5.52 12.16 16.64
CA PHE A 195 -4.82 10.95 17.08
C PHE A 195 -5.65 9.66 16.93
N LEU A 196 -6.98 9.76 16.83
CA LEU A 196 -7.90 8.64 16.60
C LEU A 196 -7.51 7.71 15.42
N PRO A 197 -7.13 8.25 14.25
CA PRO A 197 -6.65 7.45 13.13
C PRO A 197 -5.30 6.77 13.37
N GLY A 198 -4.40 7.43 14.12
CA GLY A 198 -3.12 6.85 14.52
C GLY A 198 -3.29 5.66 15.47
N PHE A 199 -4.24 5.76 16.41
CA PHE A 199 -4.57 4.67 17.32
C PHE A 199 -5.31 3.50 16.65
N SER A 200 -6.12 3.76 15.60
CA SER A 200 -6.72 2.69 14.81
C SER A 200 -5.69 1.99 13.92
N ALA A 201 -4.77 2.74 13.29
CA ALA A 201 -3.69 2.19 12.45
C ALA A 201 -2.66 1.35 13.24
N GLN A 202 -2.41 1.66 14.51
CA GLN A 202 -1.45 0.92 15.35
C GLN A 202 -2.03 -0.31 16.07
N GLY A 203 -3.22 -0.79 15.69
CA GLY A 203 -3.77 -2.02 16.28
C GLY A 203 -4.30 -1.90 17.71
N LEU A 204 -3.99 -0.81 18.44
CA LEU A 204 -4.43 -0.55 19.82
C LEU A 204 -5.97 -0.52 19.97
N LEU A 205 -6.69 -0.15 18.92
CA LEU A 205 -8.16 -0.14 18.87
C LEU A 205 -8.74 -1.02 17.74
N ALA A 206 -7.90 -1.65 16.92
CA ALA A 206 -8.30 -2.29 15.66
C ALA A 206 -9.21 -3.53 15.84
N GLY A 207 -9.33 -4.08 17.06
CA GLY A 207 -10.15 -5.26 17.32
C GLY A 207 -11.62 -4.99 17.63
N SER A 208 -12.04 -3.73 17.86
CA SER A 208 -13.43 -3.46 18.27
C SER A 208 -13.89 -2.05 17.91
N ILE A 209 -14.78 -1.99 16.90
CA ILE A 209 -15.55 -0.79 16.54
C ILE A 209 -16.25 -0.19 17.78
N LEU A 210 -16.70 -1.03 18.73
CA LEU A 210 -17.31 -0.57 19.97
C LEU A 210 -16.32 0.14 20.90
N ALA A 211 -15.08 -0.35 21.03
CA ALA A 211 -14.04 0.30 21.81
C ALA A 211 -13.63 1.65 21.17
N TYR A 212 -13.51 1.67 19.85
CA TYR A 212 -13.28 2.90 19.08
C TYR A 212 -14.38 3.95 19.35
N MET A 213 -15.66 3.56 19.24
CA MET A 213 -16.79 4.43 19.50
C MET A 213 -16.88 4.87 20.97
N ALA A 214 -16.51 4.01 21.92
CA ALA A 214 -16.52 4.31 23.35
C ALA A 214 -15.43 5.31 23.75
N VAL A 215 -14.19 5.14 23.26
CA VAL A 215 -13.11 6.10 23.49
C VAL A 215 -13.46 7.45 22.86
N PHE A 216 -14.00 7.43 21.66
CA PHE A 216 -14.47 8.64 20.99
C PHE A 216 -15.55 9.37 21.80
N ALA A 217 -16.58 8.65 22.26
CA ALA A 217 -17.64 9.20 23.08
C ALA A 217 -17.11 9.74 24.42
N ALA A 218 -16.20 9.02 25.09
CA ALA A 218 -15.59 9.44 26.35
C ALA A 218 -14.83 10.77 26.20
N VAL A 219 -14.07 10.94 25.12
CA VAL A 219 -13.35 12.18 24.86
C VAL A 219 -14.30 13.32 24.51
N LEU A 220 -15.32 13.08 23.69
CA LEU A 220 -16.36 14.09 23.42
C LEU A 220 -17.09 14.52 24.70
N VAL A 221 -17.41 13.58 25.59
CA VAL A 221 -18.02 13.86 26.90
C VAL A 221 -17.08 14.66 27.79
N ALA A 222 -15.78 14.32 27.83
CA ALA A 222 -14.79 15.08 28.59
C ALA A 222 -14.65 16.52 28.07
N VAL A 223 -14.57 16.71 26.74
CA VAL A 223 -14.55 18.04 26.10
C VAL A 223 -15.85 18.80 26.41
N ALA A 224 -17.01 18.17 26.28
CA ALA A 224 -18.30 18.78 26.60
C ALA A 224 -18.39 19.18 28.09
N ALA A 225 -17.89 18.34 29.00
CA ALA A 225 -17.83 18.63 30.43
C ALA A 225 -16.90 19.81 30.74
N VAL A 226 -15.73 19.90 30.10
CA VAL A 226 -14.83 21.04 30.21
C VAL A 226 -15.49 22.32 29.68
N LEU A 227 -16.16 22.24 28.52
CA LEU A 227 -16.88 23.38 27.96
C LEU A 227 -18.04 23.85 28.86
N LEU A 228 -18.77 22.91 29.46
CA LEU A 228 -19.85 23.20 30.41
C LEU A 228 -19.29 23.84 31.69
N TYR A 229 -18.24 23.27 32.28
CA TYR A 229 -17.56 23.82 33.45
C TYR A 229 -17.08 25.26 33.21
N VAL A 230 -16.48 25.51 32.06
CA VAL A 230 -16.01 26.83 31.65
C VAL A 230 -17.16 27.82 31.47
N ASP A 231 -18.30 27.39 30.92
CA ASP A 231 -19.47 28.26 30.73
C ASP A 231 -20.18 28.60 32.06
N LEU A 232 -19.95 27.81 33.11
CA LEU A 232 -20.46 28.04 34.47
C LEU A 232 -19.60 29.00 35.30
N LEU A 233 -18.39 29.36 34.84
CA LEU A 233 -17.53 30.31 35.55
C LEU A 233 -18.08 31.75 35.46
N PRO A 234 -17.89 32.59 36.52
CA PRO A 234 -18.33 33.99 36.51
C PRO A 234 -17.69 34.77 35.35
N LYS A 235 -18.49 35.59 34.65
CA LYS A 235 -18.09 36.25 33.39
C LYS A 235 -18.08 37.76 33.52
N ALA A 236 -17.03 38.40 32.98
CA ALA A 236 -17.07 39.81 32.65
C ALA A 236 -18.02 40.02 31.44
N PRO A 237 -18.81 41.11 31.41
CA PRO A 237 -19.69 41.39 30.29
C PRO A 237 -18.88 41.61 29.00
N LEU A 238 -19.15 40.81 27.98
CA LEU A 238 -18.56 40.97 26.65
C LEU A 238 -19.25 42.12 25.91
N PRO A 239 -18.50 42.97 25.18
CA PRO A 239 -19.11 43.97 24.33
C PRO A 239 -20.02 43.32 23.27
N PRO A 240 -21.17 43.95 22.95
CA PRO A 240 -22.13 43.41 21.99
C PRO A 240 -21.46 43.21 20.63
N ALA A 241 -21.55 42.01 20.08
CA ALA A 241 -21.15 41.74 18.70
C ALA A 241 -22.30 41.16 17.89
N ARG A 242 -22.18 41.33 16.58
CA ARG A 242 -22.99 40.60 15.61
C ARG A 242 -22.69 39.11 15.74
N GLY A 243 -23.57 38.39 16.42
CA GLY A 243 -23.52 36.94 16.49
C GLY A 243 -23.65 36.33 15.09
N VAL A 244 -23.01 35.18 14.87
CA VAL A 244 -23.23 34.36 13.69
C VAL A 244 -24.61 33.73 13.80
N SER A 245 -25.39 33.72 12.72
CA SER A 245 -26.71 33.07 12.73
C SER A 245 -26.54 31.57 13.00
N TRP A 246 -27.38 31.00 13.86
CA TRP A 246 -27.36 29.55 14.11
C TRP A 246 -27.58 28.74 12.82
N ARG A 247 -28.28 29.34 11.85
CA ARG A 247 -28.49 28.80 10.50
C ARG A 247 -27.18 28.59 9.74
N SER A 248 -26.19 29.46 9.92
CA SER A 248 -24.87 29.31 9.29
C SER A 248 -24.06 28.17 9.90
N VAL A 249 -24.21 27.96 11.21
CA VAL A 249 -23.56 26.86 11.95
C VAL A 249 -24.22 25.53 11.60
N ALA A 250 -25.56 25.49 11.57
CA ALA A 250 -26.31 24.33 11.13
C ALA A 250 -26.03 24.00 9.66
N ALA A 251 -25.93 25.00 8.78
CA ALA A 251 -25.55 24.80 7.38
C ALA A 251 -24.12 24.29 7.20
N ALA A 252 -23.20 24.62 8.11
CA ALA A 252 -21.84 24.08 8.11
C ALA A 252 -21.76 22.66 8.72
N ALA A 253 -22.66 22.32 9.64
CA ALA A 253 -22.74 21.00 10.27
C ALA A 253 -23.59 19.98 9.47
N LEU A 254 -24.54 20.44 8.64
CA LEU A 254 -25.40 19.58 7.84
C LEU A 254 -24.62 18.71 6.83
N PRO A 255 -23.58 19.23 6.12
CA PRO A 255 -22.70 18.40 5.32
C PRO A 255 -22.05 17.29 6.13
N PHE A 256 -21.70 17.50 7.40
CA PHE A 256 -21.14 16.42 8.24
C PHE A 256 -22.14 15.31 8.52
N VAL A 257 -23.39 15.66 8.81
CA VAL A 257 -24.43 14.66 9.09
C VAL A 257 -24.73 13.82 7.85
N LEU A 258 -24.51 14.36 6.64
CA LEU A 258 -24.70 13.65 5.37
C LEU A 258 -23.43 12.92 4.88
N ILE A 259 -22.26 13.55 5.02
CA ILE A 259 -20.97 13.02 4.57
C ILE A 259 -20.53 11.88 5.48
N LEU A 260 -20.73 11.95 6.80
CA LEU A 260 -20.23 10.94 7.73
C LEU A 260 -20.87 9.56 7.50
N PRO A 261 -22.21 9.39 7.35
CA PRO A 261 -22.82 8.09 7.07
C PRO A 261 -22.50 7.58 5.66
N VAL A 262 -22.46 8.47 4.66
CA VAL A 262 -22.04 8.12 3.30
C VAL A 262 -20.59 7.66 3.31
N TRP A 263 -19.71 8.33 4.06
CA TRP A 263 -18.30 7.97 4.18
C TRP A 263 -18.12 6.62 4.90
N LEU A 264 -18.73 6.44 6.09
CA LEU A 264 -18.69 5.18 6.84
C LEU A 264 -19.25 4.01 6.04
N GLY A 265 -20.34 4.23 5.30
CA GLY A 265 -21.00 3.19 4.51
C GLY A 265 -20.32 2.86 3.17
N VAL A 266 -19.81 3.87 2.47
CA VAL A 266 -19.28 3.74 1.10
C VAL A 266 -17.79 3.44 1.09
N PHE A 267 -16.99 4.14 1.90
CA PHE A 267 -15.53 4.06 1.82
C PHE A 267 -14.92 3.17 2.91
N GLY A 268 -15.59 2.99 4.05
CA GLY A 268 -15.05 2.26 5.20
C GLY A 268 -14.23 3.16 6.12
N VAL A 269 -14.16 2.77 7.41
CA VAL A 269 -13.66 3.65 8.49
C VAL A 269 -12.13 3.64 8.59
N SER A 270 -11.51 2.56 8.14
CA SER A 270 -10.07 2.32 8.24
C SER A 270 -9.49 1.83 6.91
N ALA A 271 -8.16 1.80 6.81
CA ALA A 271 -7.44 1.23 5.68
C ALA A 271 -7.79 -0.26 5.49
N ASP A 272 -7.96 -1.03 6.57
CA ASP A 272 -8.29 -2.46 6.50
C ASP A 272 -9.70 -2.72 5.93
N GLU A 273 -10.62 -1.77 6.09
CA GLU A 273 -11.97 -1.84 5.52
C GLU A 273 -12.11 -1.05 4.21
N ALA A 274 -11.00 -0.63 3.59
CA ALA A 274 -11.02 0.32 2.49
C ALA A 274 -11.81 -0.19 1.27
N ARG A 275 -12.98 0.43 1.07
CA ARG A 275 -13.83 0.32 -0.13
C ARG A 275 -13.55 1.50 -1.07
N GLY A 276 -12.27 1.77 -1.31
CA GLY A 276 -11.83 2.87 -2.17
C GLY A 276 -12.27 2.71 -3.63
N VAL A 277 -11.82 3.63 -4.47
CA VAL A 277 -12.22 3.71 -5.89
C VAL A 277 -11.05 3.31 -6.78
N LEU A 278 -11.31 2.39 -7.71
CA LEU A 278 -10.41 2.13 -8.83
C LEU A 278 -10.56 3.29 -9.84
N LEU A 279 -9.51 4.07 -10.03
CA LEU A 279 -9.50 5.24 -10.93
C LEU A 279 -9.36 4.80 -12.39
N GLU A 280 -8.55 3.78 -12.63
CA GLU A 280 -8.30 3.19 -13.94
C GLU A 280 -7.85 1.74 -13.77
N THR A 281 -7.87 0.98 -14.85
CA THR A 281 -7.32 -0.38 -14.82
C THR A 281 -5.80 -0.32 -14.61
N PRO A 282 -5.24 -1.02 -13.60
CA PRO A 282 -3.80 -1.00 -13.32
C PRO A 282 -2.98 -1.41 -14.55
N PRO A 283 -1.84 -0.74 -14.82
CA PRO A 283 -0.98 -1.09 -15.95
C PRO A 283 -0.33 -2.47 -15.72
N LEU A 284 -0.07 -3.23 -16.80
CA LEU A 284 0.49 -4.59 -16.68
C LEU A 284 1.79 -4.65 -15.85
N PRO A 285 2.76 -3.74 -16.02
CA PRO A 285 3.98 -3.78 -15.22
C PRO A 285 3.77 -3.57 -13.72
N ALA A 286 2.62 -3.07 -13.28
CA ALA A 286 2.29 -3.00 -11.86
C ALA A 286 2.02 -4.39 -11.25
N GLU A 287 1.72 -5.42 -12.07
CA GLU A 287 1.41 -6.77 -11.62
C GLU A 287 2.49 -7.30 -10.65
N GLN A 288 3.77 -7.03 -10.91
CA GLN A 288 4.88 -7.46 -10.06
C GLN A 288 4.72 -7.06 -8.58
N ALA A 289 4.20 -5.86 -8.31
CA ALA A 289 3.98 -5.37 -6.94
C ALA A 289 2.85 -6.12 -6.22
N TRP A 290 1.98 -6.80 -6.97
CA TRP A 290 0.80 -7.51 -6.49
C TRP A 290 0.95 -9.03 -6.47
N LEU A 291 2.08 -9.57 -6.92
CA LEU A 291 2.20 -11.02 -7.13
C LEU A 291 2.20 -11.86 -5.84
N GLY A 292 2.41 -11.27 -4.67
CA GLY A 292 2.59 -12.03 -3.42
C GLY A 292 3.65 -13.14 -3.60
N PRO A 293 3.55 -14.23 -2.82
CA PRO A 293 4.29 -15.44 -3.11
C PRO A 293 3.86 -16.04 -4.46
N LEU A 294 4.84 -16.53 -5.22
CA LEU A 294 4.57 -17.10 -6.54
C LEU A 294 4.51 -18.63 -6.42
N ALA A 295 3.36 -19.21 -6.77
CA ALA A 295 3.26 -20.64 -7.03
C ALA A 295 3.93 -20.96 -8.38
N VAL A 296 4.89 -21.89 -8.39
CA VAL A 296 5.71 -22.18 -9.57
C VAL A 296 5.73 -23.68 -9.87
N ASN A 297 5.16 -24.06 -11.01
CA ASN A 297 5.23 -25.43 -11.53
C ASN A 297 6.06 -25.48 -12.81
N LEU A 298 6.79 -26.57 -12.99
CA LEU A 298 7.49 -26.88 -14.24
C LEU A 298 6.96 -28.20 -14.80
N GLU A 299 6.60 -28.21 -16.07
CA GLU A 299 6.40 -29.43 -16.85
C GLU A 299 7.46 -29.57 -17.93
N VAL A 300 8.10 -30.73 -17.99
CA VAL A 300 9.11 -31.07 -18.97
C VAL A 300 8.53 -32.12 -19.90
N ARG A 301 8.41 -31.81 -21.18
CA ARG A 301 7.93 -32.73 -22.23
C ARG A 301 9.12 -33.23 -23.02
N VAL A 302 9.26 -34.55 -23.11
CA VAL A 302 10.36 -35.22 -23.82
C VAL A 302 9.80 -35.95 -25.03
N ALA A 303 10.18 -35.51 -26.22
CA ALA A 303 9.81 -36.13 -27.49
C ALA A 303 10.68 -37.38 -27.78
N PRO A 304 10.28 -38.26 -28.71
CA PRO A 304 11.01 -39.49 -29.02
C PRO A 304 12.44 -39.28 -29.53
N ASP A 305 12.72 -38.12 -30.10
CA ASP A 305 14.04 -37.68 -30.57
C ASP A 305 14.88 -36.98 -29.48
N PHE A 306 14.41 -37.04 -28.22
CA PHE A 306 14.96 -36.34 -27.07
C PHE A 306 14.94 -34.82 -27.17
N ASN A 307 14.11 -34.25 -28.05
CA ASN A 307 13.81 -32.83 -27.97
C ASN A 307 12.98 -32.56 -26.71
N VAL A 308 13.28 -31.46 -26.02
CA VAL A 308 12.64 -31.12 -24.76
C VAL A 308 11.90 -29.82 -24.87
N THR A 309 10.66 -29.78 -24.36
CA THR A 309 9.89 -28.54 -24.21
C THR A 309 9.59 -28.33 -22.74
N LEU A 310 9.77 -27.11 -22.25
CA LEU A 310 9.52 -26.74 -20.86
C LEU A 310 8.30 -25.84 -20.79
N VAL A 311 7.35 -26.19 -19.94
CA VAL A 311 6.14 -25.41 -19.71
C VAL A 311 6.18 -24.93 -18.27
N TRP A 312 6.58 -23.68 -18.07
CA TRP A 312 6.50 -23.01 -16.79
C TRP A 312 5.08 -22.52 -16.55
N ARG A 313 4.56 -22.76 -15.35
CA ARG A 313 3.26 -22.28 -14.92
C ARG A 313 3.41 -21.47 -13.64
N PHE A 314 2.94 -20.24 -13.69
CA PHE A 314 3.03 -19.29 -12.60
C PHE A 314 1.65 -18.86 -12.13
N ARG A 315 1.51 -18.62 -10.83
CA ARG A 315 0.33 -17.97 -10.24
C ARG A 315 0.72 -17.22 -8.98
N GLY A 316 0.39 -15.93 -8.90
CA GLY A 316 0.48 -15.20 -7.63
C GLY A 316 -0.59 -15.70 -6.65
N THR A 317 -0.21 -16.01 -5.42
CA THR A 317 -1.12 -16.52 -4.36
C THR A 317 -1.65 -15.40 -3.44
N PHE A 318 -1.61 -14.16 -3.92
CA PHE A 318 -2.00 -12.98 -3.15
C PHE A 318 -3.40 -13.09 -2.53
N ALA A 319 -3.48 -12.81 -1.23
CA ALA A 319 -4.73 -12.69 -0.50
C ALA A 319 -5.00 -11.20 -0.25
N PRO A 320 -5.93 -10.56 -0.98
CA PRO A 320 -6.23 -9.15 -0.77
C PRO A 320 -6.70 -8.89 0.65
N ARG A 321 -6.16 -7.84 1.28
CA ARG A 321 -6.53 -7.42 2.64
C ARG A 321 -7.79 -6.58 2.64
N THR A 322 -8.01 -5.82 1.56
CA THR A 322 -9.11 -4.86 1.44
C THR A 322 -9.96 -5.11 0.19
N PRO A 323 -11.23 -4.67 0.17
CA PRO A 323 -12.05 -4.69 -1.04
C PRO A 323 -11.43 -3.94 -2.24
N LEU A 324 -10.65 -2.87 -2.01
CA LEU A 324 -9.94 -2.18 -3.08
C LEU A 324 -8.79 -3.03 -3.65
N GLU A 325 -8.00 -3.67 -2.79
CA GLU A 325 -6.94 -4.60 -3.25
C GLU A 325 -7.52 -5.77 -4.04
N ALA A 326 -8.67 -6.30 -3.62
CA ALA A 326 -9.36 -7.36 -4.35
C ALA A 326 -9.76 -6.93 -5.76
N GLN A 327 -10.21 -5.68 -5.95
CA GLN A 327 -10.50 -5.14 -7.28
C GLN A 327 -9.23 -5.02 -8.14
N VAL A 328 -8.12 -4.56 -7.54
CA VAL A 328 -6.83 -4.44 -8.24
C VAL A 328 -6.33 -5.81 -8.68
N THR A 329 -6.34 -6.81 -7.80
CA THR A 329 -5.83 -8.15 -8.13
C THR A 329 -6.73 -8.92 -9.08
N ALA A 330 -8.06 -8.78 -8.95
CA ALA A 330 -9.01 -9.32 -9.91
C ALA A 330 -8.77 -8.78 -11.33
N SER A 331 -8.30 -7.53 -11.47
CA SER A 331 -7.98 -6.94 -12.77
C SER A 331 -6.87 -7.66 -13.54
N PHE A 332 -6.03 -8.46 -12.86
CA PHE A 332 -4.94 -9.26 -13.45
C PHE A 332 -5.35 -10.73 -13.71
N GLU A 333 -6.61 -11.11 -13.51
CA GLU A 333 -7.03 -12.50 -13.78
C GLU A 333 -7.06 -12.82 -15.28
N GLY A 334 -7.43 -11.84 -16.11
CA GLY A 334 -7.49 -11.98 -17.58
C GLY A 334 -6.37 -11.22 -18.31
N ARG A 335 -5.36 -10.74 -17.61
CA ARG A 335 -4.28 -9.92 -18.15
C ARG A 335 -2.95 -10.28 -17.49
N MET A 336 -1.85 -10.23 -18.24
CA MET A 336 -0.53 -10.68 -17.75
C MET A 336 0.60 -9.81 -18.31
N ASP A 337 1.54 -9.44 -17.45
CA ASP A 337 2.83 -8.88 -17.86
C ASP A 337 3.73 -9.96 -18.46
N ARG A 338 3.64 -10.12 -19.79
CA ARG A 338 4.46 -11.08 -20.53
C ARG A 338 5.96 -10.87 -20.32
N THR A 339 6.43 -9.63 -20.16
CA THR A 339 7.85 -9.33 -19.99
C THR A 339 8.36 -9.91 -18.67
N LEU A 340 7.58 -9.73 -17.61
CA LEU A 340 7.88 -10.28 -16.28
C LEU A 340 7.98 -11.81 -16.32
N TYR A 341 6.95 -12.50 -16.79
CA TYR A 341 6.93 -13.98 -16.78
C TYR A 341 7.96 -14.61 -17.71
N ASN A 342 8.19 -13.99 -18.87
CA ASN A 342 9.25 -14.42 -19.79
C ASN A 342 10.62 -14.26 -19.15
N GLY A 343 10.87 -13.14 -18.48
CA GLY A 343 12.11 -12.90 -17.72
C GLY A 343 12.31 -13.93 -16.60
N LEU A 344 11.26 -14.23 -15.82
CA LEU A 344 11.29 -15.25 -14.78
C LEU A 344 11.60 -16.64 -15.35
N ALA A 345 10.88 -17.07 -16.39
CA ALA A 345 11.07 -18.38 -17.01
C ALA A 345 12.48 -18.56 -17.59
N VAL A 346 13.00 -17.54 -18.30
CA VAL A 346 14.37 -17.57 -18.86
C VAL A 346 15.44 -17.52 -17.77
N THR A 347 15.17 -16.82 -16.67
CA THR A 347 16.09 -16.81 -15.51
C THR A 347 16.12 -18.18 -14.84
N TYR A 348 14.96 -18.76 -14.55
CA TYR A 348 14.85 -20.03 -13.84
C TYR A 348 15.31 -21.23 -14.67
N VAL A 349 15.08 -21.22 -15.99
CA VAL A 349 15.49 -22.34 -16.85
C VAL A 349 17.00 -22.52 -16.88
N GLY A 350 17.78 -21.43 -16.87
CA GLY A 350 19.23 -21.48 -16.82
C GLY A 350 19.74 -22.27 -15.62
N TYR A 351 19.10 -22.08 -14.47
CA TYR A 351 19.42 -22.80 -13.24
C TYR A 351 18.86 -24.22 -13.22
N ALA A 352 17.61 -24.39 -13.66
CA ALA A 352 16.93 -25.68 -13.61
C ALA A 352 17.56 -26.71 -14.56
N MET A 353 17.97 -26.28 -15.76
CA MET A 353 18.52 -27.17 -16.79
C MET A 353 20.05 -27.11 -16.89
N ASN A 354 20.70 -26.21 -16.13
CA ASN A 354 22.13 -25.93 -16.24
C ASN A 354 22.57 -25.57 -17.69
N GLU A 355 21.67 -24.92 -18.43
CA GLU A 355 21.83 -24.47 -19.83
C GLU A 355 21.02 -23.19 -20.01
N SER A 356 21.65 -22.13 -20.52
CA SER A 356 21.02 -20.81 -20.64
C SER A 356 20.41 -20.52 -22.02
N SER A 357 20.65 -21.37 -23.02
CA SER A 357 20.21 -21.15 -24.39
C SER A 357 18.80 -21.71 -24.65
N TRP A 358 17.79 -20.98 -24.21
CA TRP A 358 16.37 -21.30 -24.41
C TRP A 358 15.64 -20.20 -25.17
N ILE A 359 14.68 -20.59 -26.00
CA ILE A 359 13.81 -19.68 -26.76
C ILE A 359 12.38 -19.77 -26.23
N ILE A 360 11.70 -18.63 -26.15
CA ILE A 360 10.29 -18.56 -25.78
C ILE A 360 9.46 -18.93 -27.00
N VAL A 361 8.65 -19.97 -26.86
CA VAL A 361 7.75 -20.48 -27.90
C VAL A 361 6.38 -19.83 -27.78
N GLU A 362 5.84 -19.81 -26.56
CA GLU A 362 4.49 -19.28 -26.30
C GLU A 362 4.40 -18.68 -24.89
N THR A 363 3.57 -17.65 -24.76
CA THR A 363 3.31 -16.95 -23.49
C THR A 363 1.85 -16.52 -23.42
N ASP A 364 1.04 -17.16 -22.58
CA ASP A 364 -0.39 -16.82 -22.42
C ASP A 364 -0.96 -17.20 -21.05
N ILE A 365 -2.19 -16.75 -20.76
CA ILE A 365 -2.99 -17.21 -19.62
C ILE A 365 -3.84 -18.38 -20.10
N ARG A 366 -3.72 -19.55 -19.48
CA ARG A 366 -4.53 -20.73 -19.82
C ARG A 366 -5.53 -21.02 -18.68
N PRO A 367 -6.83 -20.64 -18.80
CA PRO A 367 -7.82 -20.76 -17.73
C PRO A 367 -8.05 -22.20 -17.24
N SER A 368 -7.89 -23.17 -18.14
CA SER A 368 -8.03 -24.61 -17.86
C SER A 368 -6.82 -25.23 -17.18
N GLU A 369 -5.67 -24.54 -17.18
CA GLU A 369 -4.46 -25.05 -16.54
C GLU A 369 -4.40 -24.64 -15.07
N THR A 370 -3.91 -25.56 -14.25
CA THR A 370 -3.78 -25.39 -12.79
C THR A 370 -2.31 -25.28 -12.37
N VAL A 371 -2.09 -24.53 -11.31
CA VAL A 371 -0.81 -24.44 -10.58
C VAL A 371 -1.04 -25.04 -9.21
N TRP A 372 -0.09 -25.85 -8.74
CA TRP A 372 -0.16 -26.50 -7.45
C TRP A 372 0.78 -25.74 -6.51
N SER A 373 0.38 -25.47 -5.28
CA SER A 373 1.28 -24.94 -4.26
C SER A 373 0.76 -25.29 -2.87
N ALA A 374 1.66 -25.76 -2.00
CA ALA A 374 1.40 -26.07 -0.60
C ALA A 374 0.12 -26.89 -0.34
N GLY A 375 -0.21 -27.85 -1.21
CA GLY A 375 -1.39 -28.71 -1.08
C GLY A 375 -2.70 -28.14 -1.63
N GLN A 376 -2.66 -26.99 -2.30
CA GLN A 376 -3.81 -26.39 -2.98
C GLN A 376 -3.56 -26.27 -4.49
N GLU A 377 -4.64 -26.32 -5.28
CA GLU A 377 -4.61 -26.05 -6.71
C GLU A 377 -5.27 -24.72 -7.05
N TYR A 378 -4.56 -23.90 -7.83
CA TYR A 378 -5.00 -22.61 -8.33
C TYR A 378 -5.27 -22.70 -9.83
N ARG A 379 -6.41 -22.16 -10.28
CA ARG A 379 -6.76 -22.10 -11.72
C ARG A 379 -6.16 -20.87 -12.39
N ALA A 380 -6.28 -20.82 -13.72
CA ALA A 380 -5.79 -19.72 -14.56
C ALA A 380 -4.29 -19.48 -14.36
N ALA A 381 -3.54 -20.53 -14.71
CA ALA A 381 -2.09 -20.49 -14.78
C ALA A 381 -1.62 -19.50 -15.85
N ARG A 382 -0.54 -18.80 -15.52
CA ARG A 382 0.24 -17.99 -16.45
C ARG A 382 1.34 -18.85 -17.02
N VAL A 383 1.29 -19.13 -18.30
CA VAL A 383 2.08 -20.18 -18.94
C VAL A 383 3.15 -19.56 -19.83
N VAL A 384 4.38 -20.02 -19.65
CA VAL A 384 5.51 -19.72 -20.54
C VAL A 384 6.10 -21.03 -21.03
N GLU A 385 6.04 -21.23 -22.33
CA GLU A 385 6.59 -22.40 -23.01
C GLU A 385 7.96 -22.05 -23.60
N LEU A 386 8.96 -22.87 -23.29
CA LEU A 386 10.33 -22.74 -23.76
C LEU A 386 10.75 -23.98 -24.55
N ALA A 387 11.52 -23.77 -25.61
CA ALA A 387 12.23 -24.82 -26.33
C ALA A 387 13.74 -24.53 -26.29
N PRO A 388 14.59 -25.56 -26.39
CA PRO A 388 16.02 -25.36 -26.45
C PRO A 388 16.38 -24.65 -27.75
N SER A 389 17.41 -23.81 -27.68
CA SER A 389 17.99 -23.22 -28.88
C SER A 389 18.51 -24.33 -29.82
N PRO A 390 18.38 -24.17 -31.16
CA PRO A 390 18.90 -25.13 -32.12
C PRO A 390 20.38 -25.49 -31.93
N TYR A 391 21.17 -24.60 -31.32
CA TYR A 391 22.60 -24.79 -31.08
C TYR A 391 22.93 -25.75 -29.92
N ASN A 392 22.04 -25.90 -28.93
CA ASN A 392 22.31 -26.63 -27.67
C ASN A 392 21.22 -27.67 -27.33
N ARG A 393 20.54 -28.22 -28.34
CA ARG A 393 19.34 -29.05 -28.17
C ARG A 393 19.46 -30.31 -27.29
N HIS A 394 20.67 -30.74 -26.93
CA HIS A 394 20.93 -31.92 -26.09
C HIS A 394 21.94 -31.69 -24.95
N THR A 395 22.36 -30.45 -24.67
CA THR A 395 23.43 -30.19 -23.68
C THR A 395 23.02 -30.47 -22.24
N PHE A 396 21.72 -30.46 -21.96
CA PHE A 396 21.11 -30.76 -20.65
C PHE A 396 20.75 -32.26 -20.48
N ILE A 397 21.09 -33.09 -21.48
CA ILE A 397 20.86 -34.53 -21.48
C ILE A 397 22.21 -35.24 -21.41
N THR A 398 22.33 -36.23 -20.53
CA THR A 398 23.56 -37.03 -20.39
C THR A 398 23.34 -38.46 -20.85
N THR A 399 24.09 -38.93 -21.85
CA THR A 399 24.10 -40.36 -22.22
C THR A 399 25.07 -41.12 -21.33
N LEU A 400 24.57 -42.16 -20.66
CA LEU A 400 25.35 -43.04 -19.80
C LEU A 400 26.05 -44.14 -20.63
N ALA A 401 27.09 -44.76 -20.05
CA ALA A 401 27.90 -45.78 -20.71
C ALA A 401 27.10 -47.02 -21.18
N ASN A 402 25.92 -47.26 -20.60
CA ASN A 402 25.01 -48.35 -20.97
C ASN A 402 24.03 -47.98 -22.10
N GLY A 403 24.16 -46.79 -22.70
CA GLY A 403 23.30 -46.29 -23.78
C GLY A 403 22.00 -45.62 -23.31
N THR A 404 21.71 -45.62 -22.00
CA THR A 404 20.55 -44.91 -21.46
C THR A 404 20.80 -43.40 -21.39
N THR A 405 19.73 -42.63 -21.45
CA THR A 405 19.75 -41.18 -21.55
C THR A 405 19.14 -40.56 -20.29
N LEU A 406 19.90 -39.73 -19.59
CA LEU A 406 19.51 -39.07 -18.34
C LEU A 406 19.11 -37.61 -18.57
N LEU A 407 17.89 -37.26 -18.17
CA LEU A 407 17.44 -35.89 -18.00
C LEU A 407 17.51 -35.53 -16.52
N THR A 408 18.19 -34.41 -16.20
CA THR A 408 18.33 -33.90 -14.83
C THR A 408 17.74 -32.50 -14.75
N VAL A 409 16.86 -32.27 -13.77
CA VAL A 409 16.26 -30.97 -13.48
C VAL A 409 16.65 -30.56 -12.07
N ARG A 410 17.18 -29.36 -11.89
CA ARG A 410 17.54 -28.78 -10.59
C ARG A 410 16.43 -27.85 -10.09
N ASP A 411 16.21 -27.80 -8.79
CA ASP A 411 15.37 -26.74 -8.22
C ASP A 411 16.16 -25.41 -8.28
N PRO A 412 15.70 -24.42 -9.09
CA PRO A 412 16.44 -23.17 -9.27
C PRO A 412 16.50 -22.33 -7.98
N PHE A 413 15.58 -22.51 -7.04
CA PHE A 413 15.48 -21.73 -5.80
C PHE A 413 16.35 -22.27 -4.66
N MET A 414 16.74 -23.56 -4.73
CA MET A 414 17.67 -24.18 -3.78
C MET A 414 19.13 -23.92 -4.14
N SER A 415 19.43 -23.77 -5.44
CA SER A 415 20.81 -23.80 -5.96
C SER A 415 21.63 -22.53 -5.73
N ARG A 416 21.00 -21.36 -5.51
CA ARG A 416 21.55 -20.08 -5.00
C ARG A 416 20.39 -19.08 -4.95
N GLY A 417 20.32 -18.22 -3.93
CA GLY A 417 19.20 -17.30 -3.66
C GLY A 417 18.90 -16.25 -4.74
N ALA A 418 18.46 -16.68 -5.92
CA ALA A 418 18.16 -15.85 -7.08
C ALA A 418 16.66 -15.49 -7.11
N GLY A 419 16.21 -14.65 -6.16
CA GLY A 419 14.98 -13.83 -6.16
C GLY A 419 13.60 -14.52 -6.35
N PRO A 420 12.49 -13.86 -5.94
CA PRO A 420 12.30 -13.12 -4.70
C PRO A 420 12.32 -14.08 -3.48
N THR A 421 12.43 -13.53 -2.28
CA THR A 421 12.75 -14.22 -1.01
C THR A 421 11.77 -15.29 -0.51
N GLU A 422 10.76 -15.70 -1.28
CA GLU A 422 9.74 -16.70 -0.89
C GLU A 422 9.21 -17.48 -2.11
N GLY A 423 10.08 -18.20 -2.82
CA GLY A 423 9.69 -19.11 -3.91
C GLY A 423 10.44 -20.43 -3.87
N TRP A 424 9.81 -21.51 -4.32
CA TRP A 424 10.41 -22.82 -4.57
C TRP A 424 9.70 -23.46 -5.78
N LEU A 425 10.27 -24.55 -6.32
CA LEU A 425 9.56 -25.33 -7.32
C LEU A 425 8.48 -26.16 -6.61
N ASP A 426 7.22 -25.71 -6.67
CA ASP A 426 6.11 -26.37 -5.99
C ASP A 426 5.82 -27.75 -6.60
N SER A 427 5.88 -27.85 -7.91
CA SER A 427 5.64 -29.12 -8.62
C SER A 427 6.49 -29.24 -9.87
N LEU A 428 7.07 -30.44 -10.07
CA LEU A 428 7.75 -30.85 -11.29
C LEU A 428 7.01 -32.02 -11.91
N ARG A 429 6.60 -31.87 -13.17
CA ARG A 429 6.06 -32.96 -13.98
C ARG A 429 7.01 -33.25 -15.12
N VAL A 430 7.37 -34.51 -15.35
CA VAL A 430 8.08 -34.92 -16.56
C VAL A 430 7.16 -35.85 -17.35
N VAL A 431 6.91 -35.52 -18.60
CA VAL A 431 6.05 -36.24 -19.55
C VAL A 431 6.92 -36.70 -20.72
N TRP A 432 6.66 -37.89 -21.25
CA TRP A 432 7.36 -38.42 -22.41
C TRP A 432 6.40 -39.07 -23.40
N GLU A 433 6.87 -39.20 -24.64
CA GLU A 433 6.17 -39.91 -25.71
C GLU A 433 6.78 -41.29 -25.97
N SER A 434 5.93 -42.23 -26.40
CA SER A 434 6.37 -43.54 -26.87
C SER A 434 7.37 -43.38 -28.02
N PRO A 435 8.47 -44.16 -28.09
CA PRO A 435 8.71 -45.43 -27.37
C PRO A 435 9.58 -45.32 -26.11
N LEU A 436 9.78 -44.13 -25.54
CA LEU A 436 10.69 -43.94 -24.40
C LEU A 436 10.26 -44.74 -23.16
N VAL A 437 11.18 -45.50 -22.55
CA VAL A 437 10.95 -46.26 -21.31
C VAL A 437 11.61 -45.54 -20.12
N PRO A 438 10.82 -44.91 -19.24
CA PRO A 438 11.28 -44.08 -18.12
C PRO A 438 11.67 -44.90 -16.87
N PHE A 439 12.69 -44.42 -16.16
CA PHE A 439 12.95 -44.75 -14.77
C PHE A 439 13.15 -43.46 -13.99
N ALA A 440 12.35 -43.25 -12.95
CA ALA A 440 12.38 -42.01 -12.17
C ALA A 440 13.09 -42.21 -10.84
N TYR A 441 13.82 -41.18 -10.39
CA TYR A 441 14.34 -41.12 -9.03
C TYR A 441 14.44 -39.67 -8.53
N PRO A 442 14.03 -39.38 -7.29
CA PRO A 442 14.40 -38.15 -6.60
C PRO A 442 15.87 -38.25 -6.16
N THR A 443 16.68 -37.22 -6.42
CA THR A 443 18.10 -37.27 -6.11
C THR A 443 18.38 -36.71 -4.71
N SER A 444 18.65 -37.62 -3.77
CA SER A 444 19.58 -37.44 -2.65
C SER A 444 20.08 -38.83 -2.18
N GLY A 445 21.05 -39.40 -2.88
CA GLY A 445 21.79 -40.60 -2.44
C GLY A 445 21.08 -41.97 -2.51
N GLY A 446 19.86 -42.05 -3.07
CA GLY A 446 19.15 -43.32 -3.26
C GLY A 446 19.49 -44.02 -4.58
N THR A 447 19.76 -45.33 -4.53
CA THR A 447 20.03 -46.20 -5.71
C THR A 447 18.77 -46.84 -6.32
N GLY A 448 17.58 -46.51 -5.81
CA GLY A 448 16.31 -47.13 -6.22
C GLY A 448 15.66 -46.46 -7.43
N ALA A 449 16.11 -46.81 -8.64
CA ALA A 449 15.40 -46.42 -9.87
C ALA A 449 14.07 -47.19 -9.96
N THR A 450 12.93 -46.50 -9.86
CA THR A 450 11.63 -47.15 -10.02
C THR A 450 11.18 -46.99 -11.46
N ARG A 451 10.95 -48.11 -12.14
CA ARG A 451 10.36 -48.11 -13.49
C ARG A 451 8.96 -47.49 -13.39
N VAL A 452 8.68 -46.48 -14.21
CA VAL A 452 7.33 -45.92 -14.28
C VAL A 452 6.51 -46.81 -15.21
N THR A 453 5.54 -47.56 -14.66
CA THR A 453 4.85 -48.64 -15.38
C THR A 453 3.42 -48.32 -15.80
N SER A 454 2.83 -47.20 -15.36
CA SER A 454 1.38 -46.95 -15.49
C SER A 454 0.98 -45.57 -16.03
N SER A 455 1.92 -44.69 -16.36
CA SER A 455 1.65 -43.35 -16.88
C SER A 455 2.75 -42.93 -17.84
N ASN A 456 2.45 -42.07 -18.81
CA ASN A 456 3.46 -41.40 -19.67
C ASN A 456 4.05 -40.15 -18.99
N TYR A 457 3.99 -40.09 -17.65
CA TYR A 457 4.52 -39.00 -16.86
C TYR A 457 4.90 -39.44 -15.45
N VAL A 458 5.77 -38.65 -14.80
CA VAL A 458 6.05 -38.67 -13.36
C VAL A 458 5.83 -37.26 -12.80
N VAL A 459 5.37 -37.15 -11.55
CA VAL A 459 5.14 -35.88 -10.86
C VAL A 459 5.78 -35.92 -9.48
N TRP A 460 6.49 -34.85 -9.13
CA TRP A 460 6.93 -34.53 -7.78
C TRP A 460 6.21 -33.28 -7.30
N GLN A 461 5.64 -33.31 -6.10
CA GLN A 461 4.95 -32.19 -5.46
C GLN A 461 5.55 -31.97 -4.07
N SER A 462 5.92 -30.74 -3.74
CA SER A 462 6.63 -30.39 -2.51
C SER A 462 5.81 -29.44 -1.65
N TYR A 463 5.31 -29.88 -0.47
CA TYR A 463 4.42 -29.04 0.35
C TYR A 463 5.08 -27.77 0.88
N ASN A 464 6.42 -27.77 0.93
CA ASN A 464 7.24 -26.62 1.23
C ASN A 464 8.69 -26.90 0.79
N ARG A 465 9.53 -25.87 0.88
CA ARG A 465 10.96 -25.92 0.60
C ARG A 465 11.70 -27.09 1.25
N PHE A 466 11.38 -27.48 2.48
CA PHE A 466 12.10 -28.55 3.20
C PHE A 466 11.83 -29.95 2.62
N GLN A 467 10.78 -30.10 1.83
CA GLN A 467 10.42 -31.35 1.17
C GLN A 467 10.84 -31.38 -0.31
N ALA A 468 11.35 -30.28 -0.86
CA ALA A 468 11.81 -30.21 -2.24
C ALA A 468 13.21 -30.84 -2.38
N PRO A 469 13.39 -31.85 -3.25
CA PRO A 469 14.71 -32.29 -3.68
C PRO A 469 15.47 -31.16 -4.37
N GLU A 470 16.79 -31.11 -4.18
CA GLU A 470 17.65 -30.19 -4.94
C GLU A 470 17.68 -30.55 -6.44
N THR A 471 17.44 -31.82 -6.77
CA THR A 471 17.55 -32.35 -8.13
C THR A 471 16.60 -33.52 -8.36
N TYR A 472 16.05 -33.60 -9.56
CA TYR A 472 15.13 -34.62 -10.05
C TYR A 472 15.71 -35.28 -11.30
N GLY A 473 15.64 -36.61 -11.40
CA GLY A 473 16.20 -37.37 -12.52
C GLY A 473 15.19 -38.32 -13.17
N VAL A 474 15.22 -38.37 -14.51
CA VAL A 474 14.52 -39.39 -15.31
C VAL A 474 15.51 -40.00 -16.32
N LEU A 475 15.66 -41.32 -16.24
CA LEU A 475 16.41 -42.12 -17.23
C LEU A 475 15.46 -42.65 -18.28
N PHE A 476 15.88 -42.61 -19.53
CA PHE A 476 15.20 -43.19 -20.67
C PHE A 476 16.08 -44.29 -21.27
N GLY A 477 15.53 -45.48 -21.44
CA GLY A 477 16.21 -46.65 -22.01
C GLY A 477 15.50 -47.25 -23.21
#